data_AF-A0A2N5JN15-F1
#
_entry.id   AF-A0A2N5JN15-F1
#
_cell.length_a   1.000
_cell.length_b   1.000
_cell.length_c   1.000
_cell.angle_alpha   90.00
_cell.angle_beta   90.00
_cell.angle_gamma   90.00
#
_symmetry.space_group_name_H-M   'P 1'
#
loop_
_entity.id
_entity.type
_entity.pdbx_description
1 polymer ?
#
loop_
_entity_poly.entity_id
_entity_poly.type
_entity_poly.pdbx_seq_one_letter_code
_entity_poly.pdbx_strand_id
1 'polypeptide(L)' 'MIATAGGMIVNGNKGDDLVIGFGNSTVYGGQANDTIYGAEGTANGDLGADLIFGGATM' A
#
# COMPACT_ATOMS: atom_id res chain seq x y z
N MET A 1 0.15 9.05 -3.18
CA MET A 1 -1.31 9.03 -3.46
C MET A 1 -2.05 8.88 -2.13
N ILE A 2 -3.14 9.63 -1.87
CA ILE A 2 -3.87 9.59 -0.57
C ILE A 2 -5.29 9.06 -0.79
N ALA A 3 -5.65 7.98 -0.09
CA ALA A 3 -6.95 7.32 -0.13
C ALA A 3 -7.81 7.69 1.09
N THR A 4 -8.89 8.46 0.94
CA THR A 4 -9.80 8.83 2.04
C THR A 4 -10.95 7.84 2.24
N ALA A 5 -11.36 7.65 3.51
CA ALA A 5 -12.34 6.68 4.04
C ALA A 5 -13.36 6.09 3.05
N GLY A 6 -13.16 4.81 2.73
CA GLY A 6 -13.95 3.98 1.85
C GLY A 6 -12.98 2.98 1.26
N GLY A 7 -13.23 1.67 1.40
CA GLY A 7 -12.29 0.66 0.92
C GLY A 7 -11.96 0.90 -0.56
N MET A 8 -10.74 1.33 -0.83
CA MET A 8 -10.26 1.67 -2.18
C MET A 8 -9.11 0.76 -2.57
N ILE A 9 -8.95 0.58 -3.88
CA ILE A 9 -7.77 -0.07 -4.44
C ILE A 9 -6.77 1.02 -4.81
N VAL A 10 -5.58 0.95 -4.24
CA VAL A 10 -4.48 1.90 -4.47
C VAL A 10 -3.30 1.15 -5.07
N ASN A 11 -2.64 1.71 -6.08
CA ASN A 11 -1.49 1.09 -6.75
C ASN A 11 -0.38 2.12 -6.99
N GLY A 12 0.83 1.90 -6.46
CA GLY A 12 1.99 2.79 -6.63
C GLY A 12 2.54 2.77 -8.07
N ASN A 13 2.52 1.58 -8.69
CA ASN A 13 2.96 1.28 -10.05
C ASN A 13 4.47 1.07 -10.20
N LYS A 14 5.23 2.08 -10.65
CA LYS A 14 6.65 1.93 -10.99
C LYS A 14 7.47 2.97 -10.25
N GLY A 15 8.58 2.51 -9.68
CA GLY A 15 9.52 3.35 -8.94
C GLY A 15 9.22 3.28 -7.44
N ASP A 16 10.10 3.85 -6.63
CA ASP A 16 9.95 3.81 -5.18
C ASP A 16 8.79 4.73 -4.75
N ASP A 17 7.67 4.15 -4.32
CA ASP A 17 6.43 4.85 -4.02
C ASP A 17 6.15 4.97 -2.51
N LEU A 18 5.53 6.08 -2.11
CA LEU A 18 4.91 6.24 -0.80
C LEU A 18 3.39 6.11 -0.94
N VAL A 19 2.85 5.03 -0.38
CA VAL A 19 1.43 4.70 -0.47
C VAL A 19 0.79 4.68 0.92
N ILE A 20 -0.35 5.34 1.06
CA ILE A 20 -1.07 5.42 2.35
C ILE A 20 -2.53 4.99 2.12
N GLY A 21 -2.88 3.83 2.68
CA GLY A 21 -4.22 3.28 2.68
C GLY A 21 -4.90 3.45 4.04
N PHE A 22 -6.00 4.21 4.07
CA PHE A 22 -6.83 4.36 5.26
C PHE A 22 -8.08 3.47 5.19
N GLY A 23 -8.61 3.09 6.35
CA GLY A 23 -9.75 2.17 6.45
C GLY A 23 -9.43 0.79 5.84
N ASN A 24 -10.48 0.10 5.38
CA ASN A 24 -10.41 -1.24 4.80
C ASN A 24 -10.03 -1.19 3.30
N SER A 25 -8.93 -0.51 2.98
CA SER A 25 -8.42 -0.31 1.61
C SER A 25 -7.42 -1.41 1.23
N THR A 26 -7.40 -1.79 -0.04
CA THR A 26 -6.40 -2.69 -0.62
C THR A 26 -5.31 -1.87 -1.30
N VAL A 27 -4.06 -2.07 -0.90
CA VAL A 27 -2.91 -1.31 -1.37
C VAL A 27 -1.89 -2.22 -2.04
N TYR A 28 -1.38 -1.78 -3.19
CA TYR A 28 -0.30 -2.39 -3.95
C TYR A 28 0.84 -1.39 -4.13
N GLY A 29 2.07 -1.77 -3.78
CA GLY A 29 3.29 -0.98 -3.98
C GLY A 29 3.61 -0.90 -5.47
N GLY A 30 3.93 -2.04 -6.07
CA GLY A 30 4.14 -2.15 -7.51
C GLY A 30 5.54 -2.65 -7.81
N GLN A 31 6.36 -1.85 -8.49
CA GLN A 31 7.74 -2.19 -8.82
C GLN A 31 8.69 -1.24 -8.12
N ALA A 32 9.82 -1.78 -7.64
CA ALA A 32 10.86 -1.11 -6.86
C ALA A 32 10.54 -1.08 -5.36
N ASN A 33 11.27 -0.31 -4.57
CA ASN A 33 11.25 -0.43 -3.11
C ASN A 33 10.27 0.55 -2.50
N ASP A 34 9.08 0.07 -2.12
CA ASP A 34 7.98 0.93 -1.72
C ASP A 34 7.88 1.11 -0.20
N THR A 35 7.26 2.20 0.23
CA THR A 35 6.85 2.42 1.62
C THR A 35 5.34 2.53 1.68
N ILE A 36 4.70 1.61 2.40
CA ILE A 36 3.25 1.48 2.49
C ILE A 36 2.81 1.66 3.94
N TYR A 37 1.85 2.55 4.18
CA TYR A 37 1.14 2.68 5.45
C TYR A 37 -0.31 2.21 5.28
N GLY A 38 -0.63 1.02 5.79
CA GLY A 38 -1.96 0.41 5.73
C GLY A 38 -2.62 0.40 7.11
N ALA A 39 -3.90 0.79 7.20
CA ALA A 39 -4.64 0.73 8.46
C ALA A 39 -5.33 -0.63 8.69
N GLU A 40 -6.57 -0.77 8.19
CA GLU A 40 -7.46 -1.91 8.49
C GLU A 40 -7.72 -2.83 7.29
N GLY A 41 -7.12 -2.53 6.14
CA GLY A 41 -7.25 -3.34 4.92
C GLY A 41 -5.93 -4.01 4.52
N THR A 42 -5.91 -4.60 3.33
CA THR A 42 -4.78 -5.37 2.81
C THR A 42 -3.70 -4.45 2.22
N ALA A 43 -2.43 -4.75 2.47
CA ALA A 43 -1.30 -4.09 1.82
C ALA A 43 -0.33 -5.13 1.27
N ASN A 44 0.09 -4.96 0.02
CA ASN A 44 1.08 -5.79 -0.67
C ASN A 44 2.12 -4.88 -1.34
N GLY A 45 3.40 -5.19 -1.18
CA GLY A 45 4.51 -4.47 -1.83
C GLY A 45 4.72 -4.84 -3.30
N ASP A 46 4.27 -6.02 -3.72
CA ASP A 46 4.55 -6.62 -5.03
C ASP A 46 6.06 -6.88 -5.26
N LEU A 47 6.70 -6.17 -6.19
CA LEU A 47 8.08 -6.45 -6.62
C LEU A 47 9.08 -5.44 -6.06
N GLY A 48 9.87 -5.86 -5.08
CA GLY A 48 10.94 -5.04 -4.54
C GLY A 48 11.24 -5.41 -3.10
N ALA A 49 11.99 -4.56 -2.42
CA ALA A 49 12.19 -4.62 -0.98
C ALA A 49 11.34 -3.53 -0.31
N ASP A 50 10.16 -3.92 0.15
CA ASP A 50 9.13 -2.99 0.60
C ASP A 50 9.08 -2.87 2.13
N LEU A 51 8.66 -1.69 2.59
CA LEU A 51 8.41 -1.35 3.99
C LEU A 51 6.91 -1.15 4.20
N ILE A 52 6.25 -2.11 4.87
CA ILE A 52 4.80 -2.07 5.08
C ILE A 52 4.49 -1.89 6.58
N PHE A 53 3.80 -0.81 6.90
CA PHE A 53 3.40 -0.43 8.25
C PHE A 53 1.88 -0.52 8.41
N GLY A 54 1.43 -1.55 9.15
CA GLY A 54 0.02 -1.82 9.50
C GLY A 54 -0.73 -2.74 8.52
N GLY A 55 -1.91 -3.25 8.93
CA GLY A 55 -2.83 -4.06 8.12
C GLY A 55 -2.29 -5.36 7.47
N ALA A 56 -1.09 -5.81 7.83
CA ALA A 56 -0.40 -6.90 7.13
C ALA A 56 -1.04 -8.28 7.39
N THR A 57 -2.10 -8.61 6.65
CA THR A 57 -2.35 -10.01 6.26
C THR A 57 -1.59 -10.24 4.97
N MET A 58 -0.42 -10.88 5.08
CA MET A 58 0.36 -11.36 3.95
C MET A 58 -0.38 -12.46 3.18
#